data_AF-A0A357MA24-F1
#
_entry.id   AF-A0A357MA24-F1
#
_cell.length_a   1.000
_cell.length_b   1.000
_cell.length_c   1.000
_cell.angle_alpha   90.00
_cell.angle_beta   90.00
_cell.angle_gamma   90.00
#
_symmetry.space_group_name_H-M   'P 1'
#
loop_
_entity.id
_entity.type
_entity.pdbx_description
1 polymer ?
#
loop_
_entity_poly.entity_id
_entity_poly.type
_entity_poly.pdbx_seq_one_letter_code
_entity_poly.pdbx_strand_id
1 'polypeptide(L)'
;MNEGFKVYSGLSSAQRESRLFRSGIEATLTSSSKGIKGSQASLRRNQTSGERNRLEDTYETLPSDKAHKQCYNILMYNLSVLQITPLGAGPGMRAASDLLSGAVRMDSVDSSESMGAAPGEWRGVMKLLQRIAVRTLYSLGLDSGEVLLRAMGYRRYVVEGVTPLLQRSGKSLPEPYRSAALALERSLALEQPGRSGLLMGMDPEFIILRESTGRVVPASR
;
A
#
# COMPACT_ATOMS: atom_id res chain seq x y z
N MET A 1 6.39 -16.10 4.96
CA MET A 1 5.99 -14.82 4.32
C MET A 1 4.48 -14.72 4.34
N ASN A 2 3.92 -13.62 4.86
CA ASN A 2 2.48 -13.37 5.02
C ASN A 2 1.78 -14.36 5.97
N GLU A 3 2.14 -14.32 7.25
CA GLU A 3 1.55 -15.18 8.27
C GLU A 3 0.03 -15.01 8.38
N GLY A 4 -0.46 -13.78 8.21
CA GLY A 4 -1.89 -13.48 8.21
C GLY A 4 -2.61 -13.74 6.89
N PHE A 5 -1.98 -14.36 5.88
CA PHE A 5 -2.65 -14.70 4.62
C PHE A 5 -3.89 -15.58 4.84
N LYS A 6 -3.82 -16.56 5.76
CA LYS A 6 -4.96 -17.42 6.10
C LYS A 6 -6.15 -16.58 6.59
N VAL A 7 -5.88 -15.63 7.48
CA VAL A 7 -6.89 -14.69 7.98
C VAL A 7 -7.45 -13.86 6.83
N TYR A 8 -6.59 -13.23 6.03
CA TYR A 8 -6.99 -12.42 4.88
C TYR A 8 -7.88 -13.20 3.89
N SER A 9 -7.51 -14.44 3.58
CA SER A 9 -8.22 -15.29 2.64
C SER A 9 -9.62 -15.67 3.11
N GLY A 10 -9.83 -15.75 4.43
CA GLY A 10 -11.14 -15.98 5.04
C GLY A 10 -12.04 -14.74 5.12
N LEU A 11 -11.51 -13.54 4.88
CA LEU A 11 -12.31 -12.31 4.92
C LEU A 11 -13.04 -12.06 3.60
N SER A 12 -14.32 -11.69 3.68
CA SER A 12 -15.06 -11.13 2.56
C SER A 12 -14.55 -9.73 2.18
N SER A 13 -14.90 -9.23 0.99
CA SER A 13 -14.55 -7.86 0.57
C SER A 13 -15.06 -6.81 1.58
N ALA A 14 -16.32 -6.92 2.01
CA ALA A 14 -16.91 -6.03 3.00
C ALA A 14 -16.19 -6.08 4.36
N GLN A 15 -15.72 -7.27 4.78
CA GLN A 15 -14.94 -7.40 6.03
C GLN A 15 -13.56 -6.76 5.90
N ARG A 16 -12.91 -6.90 4.74
CA ARG A 16 -11.63 -6.24 4.45
C ARG A 16 -11.79 -4.71 4.46
N GLU A 17 -12.83 -4.20 3.80
CA GLU A 17 -13.18 -2.77 3.80
C GLU A 17 -13.46 -2.26 5.22
N SER A 18 -14.24 -3.01 6.02
CA SER A 18 -14.52 -2.64 7.40
C SER A 18 -13.25 -2.53 8.26
N ARG A 19 -12.28 -3.44 8.09
CA ARG A 19 -10.99 -3.37 8.79
C ARG A 19 -10.16 -2.15 8.36
N LEU A 20 -10.14 -1.85 7.07
CA LEU A 20 -9.46 -0.67 6.53
C LEU A 20 -10.13 0.61 7.06
N PHE A 21 -11.46 0.66 7.08
CA PHE A 21 -12.22 1.80 7.59
C PHE A 21 -11.97 2.05 9.09
N ARG A 22 -11.93 1.01 9.93
CA ARG A 22 -11.52 1.11 11.34
C ARG A 22 -10.11 1.66 11.52
N SER A 23 -9.28 1.48 10.51
CA SER A 23 -7.92 2.01 10.44
C SER A 23 -7.87 3.39 9.77
N GLY A 24 -9.00 4.06 9.55
CA GLY A 24 -9.05 5.37 8.90
C GLY A 24 -8.58 5.35 7.44
N ILE A 25 -8.72 4.22 6.75
CA ILE A 25 -8.39 4.05 5.34
C ILE A 25 -9.70 3.86 4.56
N GLU A 26 -9.94 4.75 3.60
CA GLU A 26 -11.04 4.60 2.64
C GLU A 26 -10.67 3.50 1.64
N ALA A 27 -11.61 2.56 1.42
CA ALA A 27 -11.40 1.45 0.51
C ALA A 27 -12.68 1.20 -0.29
N THR A 28 -12.51 0.95 -1.59
CA THR A 28 -13.55 0.45 -2.49
C THR A 28 -12.94 -0.74 -3.20
N LEU A 29 -12.94 -1.90 -2.53
CA LEU A 29 -12.32 -3.11 -3.03
C LEU A 29 -13.21 -3.67 -4.13
N THR A 30 -12.93 -3.28 -5.36
CA THR A 30 -13.61 -3.90 -6.50
C THR A 30 -13.27 -5.39 -6.47
N SER A 31 -14.27 -6.25 -6.58
CA SER A 31 -14.10 -7.71 -6.62
C SER A 31 -13.43 -8.20 -7.92
N SER A 32 -12.62 -7.36 -8.55
CA SER A 32 -11.93 -7.60 -9.81
C SER A 32 -10.75 -8.57 -9.61
N SER A 33 -11.07 -9.81 -9.29
CA SER A 33 -10.22 -10.96 -9.50
C SER A 33 -10.03 -11.20 -11.01
N LYS A 34 -9.35 -10.30 -11.71
CA LYS A 34 -8.84 -10.55 -13.05
C LYS A 34 -7.54 -9.76 -13.17
N GLY A 35 -6.44 -10.52 -13.03
CA GLY A 35 -5.10 -10.02 -13.29
C GLY A 35 -5.06 -9.28 -14.62
N ILE A 36 -4.23 -8.25 -14.64
CA ILE A 36 -3.88 -7.46 -15.81
C ILE A 36 -3.30 -8.42 -16.86
N LYS A 37 -4.17 -8.98 -17.69
CA LYS A 37 -3.83 -9.52 -19.01
C LYS A 37 -4.35 -8.50 -19.99
N GLY A 38 -3.42 -7.80 -20.64
CA GLY A 38 -3.74 -6.89 -21.73
C GLY A 38 -4.59 -7.61 -22.78
N SER A 39 -5.70 -6.98 -23.15
CA SER A 39 -6.28 -7.14 -24.48
C SER A 39 -7.22 -5.96 -24.73
N GLN A 40 -6.92 -5.24 -25.80
CA GLN A 40 -7.89 -4.46 -26.54
C GLN A 40 -9.06 -5.36 -26.99
N ALA A 41 -10.16 -4.70 -27.39
CA ALA A 41 -11.42 -5.24 -27.90
C ALA A 41 -12.47 -5.45 -26.78
N SER A 42 -13.72 -4.98 -26.88
CA SER A 42 -14.42 -4.34 -27.98
C SER A 42 -15.71 -3.73 -27.44
N LEU A 43 -16.06 -2.56 -27.99
CA LEU A 43 -17.40 -1.98 -27.99
C LEU A 43 -18.47 -3.00 -28.40
N ARG A 44 -19.57 -3.08 -27.65
CA ARG A 44 -20.96 -3.31 -28.13
C ARG A 44 -21.90 -3.15 -26.92
N ARG A 45 -22.57 -2.00 -26.80
CA ARG A 45 -23.89 -1.69 -27.39
C ARG A 45 -24.95 -2.68 -26.92
N ASN A 46 -25.84 -2.20 -26.05
CA ASN A 46 -27.29 -2.35 -26.20
C ASN A 46 -27.99 -1.27 -25.39
N GLN A 47 -28.57 -0.31 -26.13
CA GLN A 47 -29.60 0.60 -25.69
C GLN A 47 -30.92 -0.15 -25.76
N THR A 48 -31.77 -0.02 -24.74
CA THR A 48 -33.22 -0.06 -24.93
C THR A 48 -33.86 1.00 -24.06
N SER A 49 -34.64 1.82 -24.75
CA SER A 49 -35.38 3.02 -24.37
C SER A 49 -36.57 2.74 -23.45
N GLY A 50 -36.91 3.74 -22.62
CA GLY A 50 -38.18 3.83 -21.90
C GLY A 50 -38.34 5.20 -21.25
N GLU A 51 -38.84 6.17 -22.01
CA GLU A 51 -39.17 7.53 -21.57
C GLU A 51 -40.33 7.56 -20.55
N ARG A 52 -40.29 8.47 -19.56
CA ARG A 52 -41.21 9.64 -19.45
C ARG A 52 -41.14 10.33 -18.06
N ASN A 53 -40.86 11.64 -18.09
CA ASN A 53 -41.42 12.75 -17.27
C ASN A 53 -41.17 12.75 -15.74
N ARG A 54 -40.80 13.82 -15.04
CA ARG A 54 -40.91 15.28 -15.27
C ARG A 54 -40.20 16.05 -14.12
N LEU A 55 -39.78 17.30 -14.41
CA LEU A 55 -39.47 18.45 -13.53
C LEU A 55 -38.27 18.30 -12.56
N GLU A 56 -37.14 18.95 -12.87
CA GLU A 56 -36.78 20.32 -12.45
C GLU A 56 -36.31 20.35 -10.99
N ASP A 57 -35.02 20.04 -10.80
CA ASP A 57 -34.22 20.69 -9.77
C ASP A 57 -32.85 21.03 -10.36
N THR A 58 -32.62 22.32 -10.47
CA THR A 58 -31.43 22.94 -11.04
C THR A 58 -30.26 22.74 -10.08
N TYR A 59 -29.32 21.86 -10.43
CA TYR A 59 -27.87 21.80 -10.13
C TYR A 59 -27.42 20.34 -10.30
N GLU A 60 -27.60 19.78 -11.49
CA GLU A 60 -26.94 18.52 -11.84
C GLU A 60 -25.43 18.76 -11.95
N THR A 61 -24.72 18.41 -10.90
CA THR A 61 -23.29 18.10 -10.95
C THR A 61 -23.11 16.98 -11.97
N LEU A 62 -22.83 17.35 -13.23
CA LEU A 62 -22.47 16.42 -14.30
C LEU A 62 -21.44 15.43 -13.75
N PRO A 63 -21.68 14.10 -13.79
CA PRO A 63 -20.65 13.13 -13.49
C PRO A 63 -19.60 13.29 -14.59
N SER A 64 -18.52 14.01 -14.27
CA SER A 64 -17.35 14.15 -15.13
C SER A 64 -16.66 12.79 -15.23
N ASP A 65 -17.24 11.89 -16.04
CA ASP A 65 -16.87 10.50 -16.26
C ASP A 65 -15.54 10.33 -17.03
N LYS A 66 -14.78 11.41 -17.18
CA LYS A 66 -13.46 11.44 -17.85
C LYS A 66 -12.41 12.25 -17.10
N ALA A 67 -12.59 12.50 -15.80
CA ALA A 67 -11.47 12.94 -14.99
C ALA A 67 -10.41 11.84 -15.02
N HIS A 68 -9.20 12.15 -15.49
CA HIS A 68 -8.09 11.19 -15.50
C HIS A 68 -7.79 10.81 -14.05
N LYS A 69 -8.23 9.63 -13.63
CA LYS A 69 -8.03 9.15 -12.27
C LYS A 69 -6.62 8.58 -12.19
N GLN A 70 -5.73 9.32 -11.53
CA GLN A 70 -4.37 8.84 -11.29
C GLN A 70 -4.43 7.67 -10.30
N CYS A 71 -3.93 6.52 -10.71
CA CYS A 71 -3.77 5.36 -9.84
C CYS A 71 -2.29 5.13 -9.55
N TYR A 72 -2.00 4.38 -8.50
CA TYR A 72 -0.64 4.02 -8.09
C TYR A 72 -0.64 2.55 -7.71
N ASN A 73 0.28 1.79 -8.29
CA ASN A 73 0.59 0.44 -7.86
C ASN A 73 1.82 0.47 -6.97
N ILE A 74 1.71 -0.07 -5.76
CA ILE A 74 2.77 -0.05 -4.76
C ILE A 74 3.13 -1.49 -4.42
N LEU A 75 4.37 -1.88 -4.74
CA LEU A 75 4.92 -3.20 -4.42
C LEU A 75 5.61 -3.13 -3.06
N MET A 76 5.30 -4.07 -2.17
CA MET A 76 5.80 -4.09 -0.80
C MET A 76 6.30 -5.46 -0.38
N TYR A 77 7.44 -5.49 0.31
CA TYR A 77 8.01 -6.70 0.88
C TYR A 77 8.43 -6.44 2.32
N ASN A 78 7.96 -7.27 3.25
CA ASN A 78 8.20 -7.12 4.69
C ASN A 78 7.95 -5.67 5.18
N LEU A 79 6.78 -5.12 4.80
CA LEU A 79 6.34 -3.74 5.06
C LEU A 79 7.27 -2.63 4.54
N SER A 80 8.28 -2.99 3.75
CA SER A 80 9.16 -2.06 3.05
C SER A 80 8.68 -1.85 1.62
N VAL A 81 8.66 -0.60 1.16
CA VAL A 81 8.24 -0.27 -0.20
C VAL A 81 9.37 -0.60 -1.17
N LEU A 82 9.07 -1.43 -2.17
CA LEU A 82 10.01 -1.78 -3.23
C LEU A 82 9.89 -0.87 -4.45
N GLN A 83 8.66 -0.52 -4.80
CA GLN A 83 8.38 0.26 -6.00
C GLN A 83 7.03 0.97 -5.89
N ILE A 84 6.96 2.20 -6.38
CA ILE A 84 5.71 2.95 -6.58
C ILE A 84 5.61 3.28 -8.07
N THR A 85 4.60 2.73 -8.74
CA THR A 85 4.39 2.92 -10.18
C THR A 85 3.07 3.66 -10.41
N PRO A 86 3.07 4.87 -10.98
CA PRO A 86 1.82 5.54 -11.35
C PRO A 86 1.16 4.83 -12.54
N LEU A 87 -0.15 4.57 -12.44
CA LEU A 87 -0.99 3.97 -13.47
C LEU A 87 -2.01 5.02 -13.96
N GLY A 88 -2.17 5.15 -15.28
CA GLY A 88 -3.21 6.02 -15.86
C GLY A 88 -2.81 7.48 -16.12
N ALA A 89 -1.52 7.79 -16.07
CA ALA A 89 -1.00 9.08 -16.50
C ALA A 89 -0.97 9.11 -18.04
N GLY A 90 -1.73 10.00 -18.67
CA GLY A 90 -1.71 10.16 -20.14
C GLY A 90 -0.30 10.46 -20.67
N PRO A 91 -0.09 10.50 -22.01
CA PRO A 91 1.24 10.69 -22.61
C PRO A 91 2.04 11.87 -22.04
N GLY A 92 1.37 12.95 -21.59
CA GLY A 92 1.99 14.12 -20.97
C GLY A 92 2.55 13.94 -19.55
N MET A 93 2.30 12.80 -18.89
CA MET A 93 2.77 12.52 -17.52
C MET A 93 3.82 11.40 -17.45
N ARG A 94 4.28 10.86 -18.59
CA ARG A 94 5.32 9.80 -18.63
C ARG A 94 6.63 10.24 -18.00
N ALA A 95 7.02 11.50 -18.19
CA ALA A 95 8.23 12.07 -17.60
C ALA A 95 8.26 11.96 -16.06
N ALA A 96 7.10 12.06 -15.39
CA ALA A 96 7.01 11.88 -13.94
C ALA A 96 7.12 10.41 -13.52
N SER A 97 6.66 9.46 -14.35
CA SER A 97 6.77 8.02 -14.09
C SER A 97 8.22 7.53 -14.18
N ASP A 98 9.00 8.06 -15.13
CA ASP A 98 10.39 7.67 -15.32
C ASP A 98 11.28 8.16 -14.17
N LEU A 99 11.00 9.35 -13.64
CA LEU A 99 11.65 9.86 -12.41
C LEU A 99 11.33 9.00 -11.17
N LEU A 100 10.13 8.42 -11.09
CA LEU A 100 9.70 7.58 -9.96
C LEU A 100 10.36 6.20 -9.94
N SER A 101 10.57 5.57 -11.10
CA SER A 101 11.28 4.29 -11.16
C SER A 101 12.77 4.42 -10.83
N GLY A 102 13.36 5.60 -11.06
CA GLY A 102 14.74 5.91 -10.66
C GLY A 102 14.89 6.25 -9.17
N ALA A 103 13.95 7.01 -8.59
CA ALA A 103 14.08 7.55 -7.24
C ALA A 103 13.89 6.52 -6.10
N VAL A 104 13.11 5.45 -6.30
CA VAL A 104 12.89 4.43 -5.25
C VAL A 104 14.09 3.47 -5.11
N ARG A 105 15.08 3.53 -6.01
CA ARG A 105 16.34 2.76 -5.90
C ARG A 105 17.40 3.40 -4.99
N MET A 106 17.11 4.51 -4.32
CA MET A 106 18.10 5.27 -3.56
C MET A 106 17.96 5.07 -2.05
N ASP A 107 18.53 3.99 -1.54
CA ASP A 107 19.32 4.11 -0.31
C ASP A 107 20.76 4.40 -0.74
N SER A 108 21.37 5.41 -0.12
CA SER A 108 22.75 5.91 -0.27
C SER A 108 23.03 7.06 -1.28
N VAL A 109 23.28 8.22 -0.67
CA VAL A 109 24.33 9.22 -0.97
C VAL A 109 24.11 10.29 -2.06
N ASP A 110 24.06 11.51 -1.50
CA ASP A 110 24.49 12.84 -1.93
C ASP A 110 23.69 13.76 -2.85
N SER A 111 23.79 15.01 -2.43
CA SER A 111 23.09 16.20 -2.88
C SER A 111 23.63 16.68 -4.22
N SER A 112 22.77 16.75 -5.24
CA SER A 112 22.98 17.71 -6.33
C SER A 112 21.64 18.16 -6.90
N GLU A 113 21.48 19.48 -6.93
CA GLU A 113 20.29 20.22 -7.29
C GLU A 113 20.00 20.10 -8.79
N SER A 114 18.81 19.64 -9.13
CA SER A 114 18.25 19.74 -10.49
C SER A 114 16.90 20.45 -10.40
N MET A 115 16.87 21.68 -10.91
CA MET A 115 15.67 22.51 -11.02
C MET A 115 14.66 21.89 -11.99
N GLY A 116 13.55 21.40 -11.46
CA GLY A 116 12.39 20.94 -12.22
C GLY A 116 11.32 20.38 -11.29
N ALA A 117 10.32 21.19 -10.96
CA ALA A 117 9.18 20.93 -10.06
C ALA A 117 9.58 20.53 -8.62
N ALA A 118 9.23 21.40 -7.65
CA ALA A 118 9.54 21.32 -6.22
C ALA A 118 9.73 19.88 -5.66
N PRO A 119 10.98 19.40 -5.46
CA PRO A 119 11.27 18.04 -5.00
C PRO A 119 10.75 17.73 -3.58
N GLY A 120 10.35 18.75 -2.82
CA GLY A 120 9.75 18.60 -1.50
C GLY A 120 8.31 18.08 -1.51
N GLU A 121 7.49 18.50 -2.47
CA GLU A 121 6.07 18.12 -2.51
C GLU A 121 5.89 16.66 -2.92
N TRP A 122 6.65 16.22 -3.93
CA TRP A 122 6.66 14.84 -4.40
C TRP A 122 7.18 13.88 -3.32
N ARG A 123 8.22 14.28 -2.58
CA ARG A 123 8.69 13.54 -1.40
C ARG A 123 7.59 13.39 -0.35
N GLY A 124 6.78 14.43 -0.13
CA GLY A 124 5.63 14.38 0.77
C GLY A 124 4.54 13.41 0.29
N VAL A 125 4.22 13.43 -1.01
CA VAL A 125 3.24 12.52 -1.61
C VAL A 125 3.73 11.06 -1.54
N MET A 126 4.99 10.79 -1.85
CA MET A 126 5.55 9.44 -1.76
C MET A 126 5.49 8.88 -0.35
N LYS A 127 5.86 9.68 0.66
CA LYS A 127 5.73 9.28 2.08
C LYS A 127 4.28 9.02 2.47
N LEU A 128 3.33 9.80 1.96
CA LEU A 128 1.91 9.60 2.19
C LEU A 128 1.43 8.27 1.57
N LEU A 129 1.77 8.02 0.30
CA LEU A 129 1.43 6.77 -0.39
C LEU A 129 2.02 5.54 0.33
N GLN A 130 3.29 5.62 0.73
CA GLN A 130 3.95 4.59 1.53
C GLN A 130 3.21 4.35 2.84
N ARG A 131 2.90 5.41 3.60
CA ARG A 131 2.19 5.30 4.88
C ARG A 131 0.82 4.63 4.71
N ILE A 132 0.08 4.99 3.66
CA ILE A 132 -1.21 4.38 3.35
C ILE A 132 -1.01 2.90 3.03
N ALA A 133 -0.09 2.56 2.11
CA ALA A 133 0.15 1.17 1.70
C ALA A 133 0.60 0.26 2.86
N VAL A 134 1.54 0.72 3.68
CA VAL A 134 1.98 0.02 4.90
C VAL A 134 0.79 -0.24 5.82
N ARG A 135 0.00 0.80 6.10
CA ARG A 135 -1.16 0.67 6.98
C ARG A 135 -2.22 -0.26 6.39
N THR A 136 -2.44 -0.22 5.09
CA THR A 136 -3.35 -1.14 4.39
C THR A 136 -2.95 -2.60 4.58
N LEU A 137 -1.69 -2.96 4.31
CA LEU A 137 -1.22 -4.33 4.48
C LEU A 137 -1.27 -4.76 5.94
N TYR A 138 -0.77 -3.92 6.85
CA TYR A 138 -0.76 -4.19 8.28
C TYR A 138 -2.18 -4.42 8.84
N SER A 139 -3.13 -3.56 8.51
CA SER A 139 -4.55 -3.68 8.95
C SER A 139 -5.24 -4.95 8.41
N LEU A 140 -4.71 -5.52 7.33
CA LEU A 140 -5.20 -6.76 6.74
C LEU A 140 -4.43 -8.00 7.21
N GLY A 141 -3.39 -7.83 8.04
CA GLY A 141 -2.52 -8.91 8.51
C GLY A 141 -1.56 -9.42 7.43
N LEU A 142 -1.17 -8.57 6.49
CA LEU A 142 -0.23 -8.90 5.42
C LEU A 142 1.08 -8.13 5.64
N ASP A 143 2.18 -8.77 5.27
CA ASP A 143 3.52 -8.18 5.37
C ASP A 143 4.05 -7.80 3.98
N SER A 144 3.58 -8.48 2.94
CA SER A 144 4.06 -8.34 1.56
C SER A 144 2.93 -8.46 0.55
N GLY A 145 2.99 -7.67 -0.51
CA GLY A 145 1.99 -7.68 -1.57
C GLY A 145 1.96 -6.38 -2.35
N GLU A 146 0.91 -6.24 -3.15
CA GLU A 146 0.66 -5.10 -4.01
C GLU A 146 -0.55 -4.33 -3.49
N VAL A 147 -0.43 -3.01 -3.40
CA VAL A 147 -1.54 -2.12 -3.03
C VAL A 147 -1.82 -1.20 -4.20
N LEU A 148 -3.06 -1.23 -4.68
CA LEU A 148 -3.56 -0.33 -5.71
C LEU A 148 -4.30 0.84 -5.04
N LEU A 149 -3.75 2.04 -5.20
CA LEU A 149 -4.34 3.28 -4.70
C LEU A 149 -4.88 4.11 -5.85
N ARG A 150 -6.04 4.72 -5.64
CA ARG A 150 -6.66 5.67 -6.55
C ARG A 150 -6.68 7.06 -5.91
N ALA A 151 -6.19 8.07 -6.63
CA ALA A 151 -6.29 9.46 -6.19
C ALA A 151 -7.71 9.99 -6.41
N MET A 152 -8.29 10.58 -5.37
CA MET A 152 -9.61 11.23 -5.38
C MET A 152 -9.50 12.77 -5.40
N GLY A 153 -8.29 13.31 -5.63
CA GLY A 153 -7.99 14.73 -5.49
C GLY A 153 -7.71 15.15 -4.04
N TYR A 154 -7.20 16.36 -3.85
CA TYR A 154 -6.93 16.95 -2.53
C TYR A 154 -6.10 16.05 -1.59
N ARG A 155 -5.11 15.32 -2.13
CA ARG A 155 -4.28 14.34 -1.39
C ARG A 155 -5.08 13.23 -0.69
N ARG A 156 -6.32 12.96 -1.12
CA ARG A 156 -7.10 11.81 -0.68
C ARG A 156 -6.87 10.63 -1.62
N TYR A 157 -6.67 9.47 -1.02
CA TYR A 157 -6.43 8.22 -1.72
C TYR A 157 -7.36 7.15 -1.19
N VAL A 158 -7.90 6.36 -2.12
CA VAL A 158 -8.77 5.22 -1.81
C VAL A 158 -8.05 3.96 -2.22
N VAL A 159 -8.08 2.94 -1.35
CA VAL A 159 -7.58 1.60 -1.67
C VAL A 159 -8.58 0.92 -2.60
N GLU A 160 -8.13 0.63 -3.81
CA GLU A 160 -8.96 -0.01 -4.82
C GLU A 160 -8.77 -1.53 -4.87
N GLY A 161 -7.57 -2.00 -4.51
CA GLY A 161 -7.23 -3.40 -4.54
C GLY A 161 -5.99 -3.72 -3.70
N VAL A 162 -5.95 -4.95 -3.20
CA VAL A 162 -4.81 -5.51 -2.47
C VAL A 162 -4.56 -6.92 -2.99
N THR A 163 -3.35 -7.16 -3.49
CA THR A 163 -2.92 -8.47 -4.00
C THR A 163 -1.82 -9.03 -3.08
N PRO A 164 -2.11 -10.01 -2.22
CA PRO A 164 -1.10 -10.60 -1.35
C PRO A 164 0.01 -11.29 -2.15
N LEU A 165 1.26 -11.15 -1.70
CA LEU A 165 2.36 -11.94 -2.27
C LEU A 165 2.22 -13.40 -1.82
N LEU A 166 2.05 -14.31 -2.78
CA LEU A 166 1.95 -15.75 -2.53
C LEU A 166 3.22 -16.45 -3.00
N GLN A 167 4.00 -16.97 -2.04
CA GLN A 167 5.11 -17.86 -2.38
C GLN A 167 4.54 -19.25 -2.69
N ARG A 168 4.45 -19.58 -3.98
CA ARG A 168 4.07 -20.94 -4.41
C ARG A 168 5.27 -21.87 -4.21
N SER A 169 5.05 -23.00 -3.56
CA SER A 169 6.07 -24.04 -3.39
C SER A 169 6.71 -24.39 -4.74
N GLY A 170 8.05 -24.38 -4.78
CA GLY A 170 8.82 -24.72 -5.98
C GLY A 170 8.97 -23.63 -7.05
N LYS A 171 8.36 -22.45 -6.89
CA LYS A 171 8.61 -21.29 -7.78
C LYS A 171 9.38 -20.20 -7.04
N SER A 172 10.45 -19.72 -7.66
CA SER A 172 11.16 -18.54 -7.19
C SER A 172 10.24 -17.32 -7.21
N LEU A 173 10.40 -16.43 -6.23
CA LEU A 173 9.70 -15.14 -6.22
C LEU A 173 10.02 -14.36 -7.51
N PRO A 174 9.06 -13.62 -8.08
CA PRO A 174 9.33 -12.71 -9.18
C PRO A 174 10.19 -11.52 -8.69
N GLU A 175 10.94 -10.89 -9.59
CA GLU A 175 11.53 -9.57 -9.29
C GLU A 175 10.40 -8.52 -9.21
N PRO A 176 10.49 -7.51 -8.32
CA PRO A 176 11.62 -7.16 -7.43
C PRO A 176 11.64 -7.89 -6.08
N TYR A 177 10.69 -8.79 -5.80
CA TYR A 177 10.59 -9.44 -4.49
C TYR A 177 11.78 -10.36 -4.19
N ARG A 178 12.34 -11.02 -5.20
CA ARG A 178 13.50 -11.91 -5.03
C ARG A 178 14.73 -11.14 -4.56
N SER A 179 15.07 -10.02 -5.22
CA SER A 179 16.19 -9.18 -4.81
C SER A 179 15.99 -8.59 -3.41
N ALA A 180 14.77 -8.17 -3.08
CA ALA A 180 14.42 -7.71 -1.73
C ALA A 180 14.57 -8.81 -0.66
N ALA A 181 14.13 -10.03 -0.96
CA ALA A 181 14.27 -11.18 -0.06
C ALA A 181 15.74 -11.50 0.23
N LEU A 182 16.59 -11.50 -0.81
CA LEU A 182 18.04 -11.70 -0.66
C LEU A 182 18.70 -10.55 0.11
N ALA A 183 18.29 -9.31 -0.12
CA ALA A 183 18.81 -8.16 0.63
C ALA A 183 18.47 -8.26 2.12
N LEU A 184 17.22 -8.64 2.45
CA LEU A 184 16.79 -8.89 3.82
C LEU A 184 17.55 -10.06 4.47
N GLU A 185 17.74 -11.15 3.74
CA GLU A 185 18.52 -12.29 4.23
C GLU A 185 19.97 -11.90 4.53
N ARG A 186 20.59 -11.09 3.66
CA ARG A 186 21.92 -10.54 3.90
C ARG A 186 21.96 -9.62 5.12
N SER A 187 20.97 -8.74 5.31
CA SER A 187 20.93 -7.87 6.48
C SER A 187 20.79 -8.68 7.77
N LEU A 188 19.92 -9.70 7.77
CA LEU A 188 19.75 -10.61 8.90
C LEU A 188 21.01 -11.46 9.16
N ALA A 189 21.75 -11.86 8.12
CA ALA A 189 23.00 -12.59 8.29
C ALA A 189 24.13 -11.73 8.89
N LEU A 190 24.07 -10.40 8.70
CA LEU A 190 24.99 -9.45 9.34
C LEU A 190 24.63 -9.19 10.81
N GLU A 191 23.37 -9.38 11.19
CA GLU A 191 22.93 -9.39 12.59
C GLU A 191 23.48 -10.67 13.27
N GLN A 192 24.65 -10.56 13.91
CA GLN A 192 25.29 -11.74 14.48
C GLN A 192 24.41 -12.41 15.55
N PRO A 193 24.28 -13.75 15.52
CA PRO A 193 23.62 -14.50 16.60
C PRO A 193 24.44 -14.30 17.88
N GLY A 194 23.95 -13.46 18.79
CA GLY A 194 24.59 -13.19 20.09
C GLY A 194 25.14 -11.78 20.28
N ARG A 195 25.14 -10.90 19.27
CA ARG A 195 25.22 -9.46 19.52
C ARG A 195 23.80 -8.94 19.65
N SER A 196 23.35 -8.75 20.89
CA SER A 196 22.21 -7.89 21.23
C SER A 196 22.55 -6.42 20.90
N GLY A 197 22.77 -6.14 19.61
CA GLY A 197 22.88 -4.78 19.07
C GLY A 197 21.51 -4.12 18.95
N LEU A 198 20.43 -4.89 19.14
CA LEU A 198 19.22 -4.40 19.76
C LEU A 198 19.46 -4.50 21.27
N LEU A 199 19.84 -3.38 21.90
CA LEU A 199 19.30 -3.09 23.23
C LEU A 199 17.79 -3.21 23.01
N MET A 200 17.23 -4.37 23.35
CA MET A 200 15.80 -4.54 23.55
C MET A 200 15.49 -3.44 24.56
N GLY A 201 15.06 -2.29 24.03
CA GLY A 201 14.73 -1.15 24.84
C GLY A 201 13.78 -1.70 25.88
N MET A 202 14.19 -1.58 27.14
CA MET A 202 13.32 -1.75 28.29
C MET A 202 11.93 -1.26 27.89
N ASP A 203 10.98 -2.17 27.76
CA ASP A 203 9.59 -1.79 27.60
C ASP A 203 9.28 -0.93 28.85
N PRO A 204 8.79 0.32 28.69
CA PRO A 204 8.49 1.15 29.83
C PRO A 204 7.29 0.52 30.55
N GLU A 205 7.54 0.08 31.79
CA GLU A 205 6.55 -0.37 32.78
C GLU A 205 6.13 -1.85 32.75
N PHE A 206 7.07 -2.76 33.03
CA PHE A 206 6.68 -4.02 33.68
C PHE A 206 6.36 -3.75 35.16
N ILE A 207 5.11 -3.98 35.55
CA ILE A 207 4.68 -3.96 36.96
C ILE A 207 5.01 -5.32 37.58
N ILE A 208 5.96 -5.37 38.52
CA ILE A 208 6.21 -6.58 39.30
C ILE A 208 5.11 -6.69 40.36
N LEU A 209 4.19 -7.64 40.18
CA LEU A 209 3.08 -7.86 41.10
C LEU A 209 3.38 -9.03 42.03
N ARG A 210 3.29 -8.81 43.34
CA ARG A 210 3.48 -9.87 44.32
C ARG A 210 2.15 -10.57 44.57
N GLU A 211 1.94 -11.74 43.97
CA GLU A 211 0.66 -12.48 43.98
C GLU A 211 0.06 -12.69 45.37
N SER A 212 0.90 -12.91 46.39
CA SER A 212 0.42 -13.11 47.77
C SER A 212 -0.14 -11.85 48.45
N THR A 213 0.14 -10.66 47.91
CA THR A 213 -0.23 -9.38 48.55
C THR A 213 -0.92 -8.40 47.60
N GLY A 214 -0.94 -8.68 46.30
CA GLY A 214 -1.51 -7.82 45.26
C GLY A 214 -0.77 -6.49 45.06
N ARG A 215 0.41 -6.31 45.67
CA ARG A 215 1.15 -5.04 45.63
C ARG A 215 2.16 -5.01 44.48
N VAL A 216 2.28 -3.83 43.88
CA VAL A 216 3.30 -3.48 42.87
C VAL A 216 4.63 -3.19 43.56
N VAL A 217 5.71 -3.80 43.09
CA VAL A 217 7.07 -3.58 43.60
C VAL A 217 7.88 -2.79 42.58
N PRO A 218 8.53 -1.67 42.96
CA PRO A 218 9.42 -0.95 42.06
C PRO A 218 10.64 -1.81 41.70
N ALA A 219 11.06 -1.75 40.43
CA ALA A 219 12.12 -2.58 39.88
C ALA A 219 13.56 -2.11 40.24
N SER A 220 13.72 -1.07 41.03
CA SER A 220 15.03 -0.52 41.42
C SER A 220 15.23 -0.51 42.94
N ARG A 221 16.44 -0.93 43.35
CA ARG A 221 17.06 -0.63 44.64
C ARG A 221 18.37 0.09 44.38
#